data_AF-A0A401I764-F1
#
_entry.id   AF-A0A401I764-F1
#
_cell.length_a   1.000
_cell.length_b   1.000
_cell.length_c   1.000
_cell.angle_alpha   90.00
_cell.angle_beta   90.00
_cell.angle_gamma   90.00
#
_symmetry.space_group_name_H-M   'P 1'
#
loop_
_entity.id
_entity.type
_entity.pdbx_description
1 polymer ?
#
loop_
_entity_poly.entity_id
_entity_poly.type
_entity_poly.pdbx_seq_one_letter_code
_entity_poly.pdbx_strand_id
1 'polypeptide(L)'
;MNEESSVDDLLRDAAWEGELEQVKELVKNGADINYAEPNSVHPYGATPIMLAAGAGQQEVVAYLLEQGADVTYCDLVGTRASIYAKVSGYPELAALIQAKEPAELHDYAHVMKKLTDAGIPQPILQTLGKENKRLAFDGNHNEYLVLRNVFEITSFKVYGYEVWDLLLELDDYEATGVITWCPARQQFVSIDEEHEWIYILHDMSWEAFLANPAYFLDRILFREYDEEEVDEDMEKFS
;
A
#
# COMPACT_ATOMS: atom_id res chain seq x y z
N MET A 1 29.09 4.63 1.40
CA MET A 1 29.69 3.63 2.29
C MET A 1 28.84 2.39 2.14
N ASN A 2 29.41 1.21 1.92
CA ASN A 2 28.62 -0.03 1.92
C ASN A 2 28.13 -0.22 3.36
N GLU A 3 26.86 0.08 3.62
CA GLU A 3 26.22 -0.37 4.84
C GLU A 3 26.25 -1.90 4.80
N GLU A 4 26.92 -2.52 5.78
CA GLU A 4 26.77 -3.94 6.00
C GLU A 4 25.28 -4.19 6.27
N SER A 5 24.64 -5.03 5.43
CA SER A 5 23.27 -5.49 5.63
C SER A 5 23.13 -5.98 7.07
N SER A 6 22.22 -5.38 7.84
CA SER A 6 22.00 -5.76 9.24
C SER A 6 21.48 -7.20 9.32
N VAL A 7 21.53 -7.82 10.50
CA VAL A 7 20.97 -9.16 10.69
C VAL A 7 19.48 -9.22 10.33
N ASP A 8 18.78 -8.11 10.50
CA ASP A 8 17.36 -7.98 10.21
C ASP A 8 17.11 -7.76 8.69
N ASP A 9 18.01 -7.04 8.01
CA ASP A 9 18.02 -6.97 6.55
C ASP A 9 18.29 -8.35 5.92
N LEU A 10 19.24 -9.11 6.46
CA LEU A 10 19.49 -10.49 6.03
C LEU A 10 18.27 -11.39 6.22
N LEU A 11 17.48 -11.18 7.28
CA LEU A 11 16.25 -11.94 7.50
C LEU A 11 15.21 -11.62 6.41
N ARG A 12 15.10 -10.34 6.02
CA ARG A 12 14.22 -9.90 4.93
C ARG A 12 14.63 -10.50 3.59
N ASP A 13 15.93 -10.45 3.26
CA ASP A 13 16.49 -11.04 2.04
C ASP A 13 16.23 -12.55 1.99
N ALA A 14 16.55 -13.27 3.08
CA ALA A 14 16.34 -14.71 3.20
C ALA A 14 14.85 -15.08 3.05
N ALA A 15 13.97 -14.25 3.60
CA ALA A 15 12.53 -14.47 3.55
C ALA A 15 11.97 -14.28 2.12
N TRP A 16 12.46 -13.28 1.40
CA TRP A 16 12.13 -13.05 -0.01
C TRP A 16 12.61 -14.21 -0.90
N GLU A 17 13.85 -14.63 -0.74
CA GLU A 17 14.48 -15.69 -1.53
C GLU A 17 13.98 -17.11 -1.18
N GLY A 18 13.28 -17.26 -0.05
CA GLY A 18 12.74 -18.55 0.39
C GLY A 18 13.76 -19.45 1.10
N GLU A 19 14.86 -18.87 1.61
CA GLU A 19 15.94 -19.59 2.29
C GLU A 19 15.55 -20.00 3.72
N LEU A 20 14.62 -20.95 3.85
CA LEU A 20 14.03 -21.34 5.14
C LEU A 20 15.05 -21.66 6.24
N GLU A 21 16.13 -22.37 5.91
CA GLU A 21 17.15 -22.71 6.92
C GLU A 21 17.93 -21.48 7.39
N GLN A 22 18.18 -20.51 6.51
CA GLN A 22 18.79 -19.23 6.87
C GLN A 22 17.84 -18.39 7.72
N VAL A 23 16.56 -18.31 7.33
CA VAL A 23 15.50 -17.66 8.13
C VAL A 23 15.46 -18.23 9.55
N LYS A 24 15.46 -19.56 9.69
CA LYS A 24 15.49 -20.24 11.00
C LYS A 24 16.71 -19.87 11.83
N GLU A 25 17.88 -19.84 11.21
CA GLU A 25 19.13 -19.48 11.89
C GLU A 25 19.11 -18.03 12.36
N LEU A 26 18.69 -17.09 11.50
CA LEU A 26 18.63 -15.66 11.80
C LEU A 26 17.64 -15.36 12.93
N VAL A 27 16.42 -15.91 12.87
CA VAL A 27 15.42 -15.76 13.94
C VAL A 27 15.93 -16.35 15.26
N LYS A 28 16.57 -17.53 15.22
CA LYS A 28 17.18 -18.13 16.42
C LYS A 28 18.30 -17.28 17.02
N ASN A 29 19.04 -16.56 16.18
CA ASN A 29 20.12 -15.67 16.59
C ASN A 29 19.62 -14.28 17.02
N GLY A 30 18.32 -14.06 17.06
CA GLY A 30 17.70 -12.85 17.60
C GLY A 30 17.44 -11.75 16.58
N ALA A 31 17.42 -12.07 15.28
CA ALA A 31 16.87 -11.15 14.28
C ALA A 31 15.42 -10.80 14.64
N ASP A 32 15.05 -9.53 14.49
CA ASP A 32 13.68 -9.07 14.73
C ASP A 32 12.76 -9.57 13.62
N ILE A 33 11.86 -10.49 14.00
CA ILE A 33 10.91 -11.13 13.10
C ILE A 33 9.93 -10.14 12.44
N ASN A 34 9.75 -8.96 13.04
CA ASN A 34 8.85 -7.91 12.58
C ASN A 34 9.60 -6.65 12.12
N TYR A 35 10.90 -6.76 11.84
CA TYR A 35 11.69 -5.63 11.38
C TYR A 35 11.10 -4.98 10.11
N ALA A 36 10.89 -3.67 10.16
CA ALA A 36 10.13 -2.92 9.16
C ALA A 36 10.77 -1.58 8.78
N GLU A 37 12.07 -1.40 9.04
CA GLU A 37 12.72 -0.12 8.70
C GLU A 37 13.00 -0.01 7.20
N PRO A 38 12.72 1.15 6.57
CA PRO A 38 13.07 1.42 5.19
C PRO A 38 14.58 1.30 4.93
N ASN A 39 14.94 0.79 3.76
CA ASN A 39 16.31 0.83 3.26
C ASN A 39 16.32 0.92 1.72
N SER A 40 17.51 0.92 1.09
CA SER A 40 17.63 1.03 -0.38
C SER A 40 17.04 -0.13 -1.18
N VAL A 41 16.81 -1.29 -0.53
CA VAL A 41 16.25 -2.51 -1.14
C VAL A 41 14.74 -2.61 -0.89
N HIS A 42 14.31 -2.19 0.30
CA HIS A 42 12.94 -2.21 0.79
C HIS A 42 12.54 -0.80 1.25
N PRO A 43 12.31 0.13 0.31
CA PRO A 43 12.08 1.54 0.62
C PRO A 43 10.81 1.80 1.43
N TYR A 44 9.85 0.86 1.39
CA TYR A 44 8.61 0.96 2.16
C TYR A 44 8.67 0.25 3.51
N GLY A 45 9.80 -0.36 3.89
CA GLY A 45 9.91 -1.00 5.20
C GLY A 45 9.10 -2.30 5.33
N ALA A 46 9.01 -3.10 4.27
CA ALA A 46 8.31 -4.38 4.32
C ALA A 46 8.94 -5.33 5.35
N THR A 47 8.09 -6.00 6.14
CA THR A 47 8.51 -7.04 7.11
C THR A 47 8.94 -8.33 6.42
N PRO A 48 9.72 -9.23 7.08
CA PRO A 48 10.08 -10.52 6.51
C PRO A 48 8.88 -11.34 6.00
N ILE A 49 7.75 -11.32 6.72
CA ILE A 49 6.56 -12.07 6.31
C ILE A 49 5.85 -11.43 5.10
N MET A 50 5.88 -10.10 4.95
CA MET A 50 5.36 -9.44 3.74
C MET A 50 6.16 -9.84 2.50
N LEU A 51 7.49 -9.86 2.61
CA LEU A 51 8.38 -10.25 1.52
C LEU A 51 8.19 -11.72 1.14
N ALA A 52 8.19 -12.62 2.12
CA ALA A 52 7.90 -14.04 1.88
C ALA A 52 6.51 -14.26 1.26
N ALA A 53 5.50 -13.50 1.70
CA ALA A 53 4.15 -13.57 1.16
C ALA A 53 4.08 -13.10 -0.30
N GLY A 54 4.71 -11.95 -0.60
CA GLY A 54 4.78 -11.37 -1.95
C GLY A 54 5.60 -12.19 -2.93
N ALA A 55 6.58 -12.97 -2.45
CA ALA A 55 7.37 -13.92 -3.25
C ALA A 55 6.78 -15.35 -3.27
N GLY A 56 5.67 -15.60 -2.58
CA GLY A 56 5.00 -16.91 -2.58
C GLY A 56 5.72 -18.01 -1.78
N GLN A 57 6.61 -17.64 -0.86
CA GLN A 57 7.46 -18.55 -0.08
C GLN A 57 6.68 -19.22 1.06
N GLN A 58 5.82 -20.17 0.72
CA GLN A 58 4.86 -20.79 1.64
C GLN A 58 5.51 -21.38 2.90
N GLU A 59 6.66 -22.06 2.76
CA GLU A 59 7.34 -22.68 3.91
C GLU A 59 7.93 -21.64 4.87
N VAL A 60 8.46 -20.54 4.32
CA VAL A 60 8.95 -19.40 5.12
C VAL A 60 7.79 -18.71 5.83
N VAL A 61 6.69 -18.42 5.14
CA VAL A 61 5.49 -17.82 5.75
C VAL A 61 4.97 -18.70 6.90
N ALA A 62 4.86 -20.01 6.68
CA ALA A 62 4.42 -20.94 7.72
C ALA A 62 5.33 -20.87 8.95
N TYR A 63 6.65 -20.89 8.75
CA TYR A 63 7.62 -20.79 9.85
C TYR A 63 7.52 -19.44 10.58
N LEU A 64 7.46 -18.32 9.87
CA LEU A 64 7.36 -16.98 10.48
C LEU A 64 6.07 -16.85 11.31
N LEU A 65 4.94 -17.38 10.83
CA LEU A 65 3.69 -17.43 11.58
C LEU A 65 3.81 -18.31 12.84
N GLU A 66 4.49 -19.45 12.76
CA GLU A 66 4.75 -20.31 13.92
C GLU A 66 5.64 -19.63 14.98
N GLN A 67 6.57 -18.77 14.55
CA GLN A 67 7.42 -17.97 15.44
C GLN A 67 6.74 -16.70 15.96
N GLY A 68 5.51 -16.40 15.54
CA GLY A 68 4.73 -15.26 16.04
C GLY A 68 4.98 -13.94 15.31
N ALA A 69 5.33 -13.99 14.02
CA ALA A 69 5.31 -12.80 13.17
C ALA A 69 3.94 -12.12 13.22
N ASP A 70 3.94 -10.80 13.39
CA ASP A 70 2.72 -10.00 13.50
C ASP A 70 2.20 -9.66 12.10
N VAL A 71 1.13 -10.33 11.70
CA VAL A 71 0.47 -10.13 10.40
C VAL A 71 -0.31 -8.81 10.30
N THR A 72 -0.42 -8.05 11.40
CA THR A 72 -1.11 -6.76 11.43
C THR A 72 -0.22 -5.59 11.07
N TYR A 73 1.10 -5.79 11.01
CA TYR A 73 2.03 -4.76 10.56
C TYR A 73 1.72 -4.40 9.11
N CYS A 74 1.92 -3.12 8.80
CA CYS A 74 1.85 -2.57 7.46
C CYS A 74 3.23 -1.98 7.09
N ASP A 75 3.55 -2.02 5.81
CA ASP A 75 4.62 -1.18 5.25
C ASP A 75 4.22 0.31 5.29
N LEU A 76 5.12 1.19 4.84
CA LEU A 76 4.89 2.64 4.80
C LEU A 76 3.74 3.07 3.91
N VAL A 77 3.31 2.23 2.95
CA VAL A 77 2.14 2.52 2.10
C VAL A 77 0.87 1.84 2.61
N GLY A 78 0.91 1.25 3.81
CA GLY A 78 -0.23 0.68 4.53
C GLY A 78 -0.59 -0.77 4.14
N THR A 79 0.28 -1.49 3.44
CA THR A 79 0.04 -2.84 2.91
C THR A 79 0.46 -3.92 3.91
N ARG A 80 -0.44 -4.89 4.14
CA ARG A 80 -0.22 -6.07 5.02
C ARG A 80 0.23 -7.30 4.23
N ALA A 81 0.80 -8.29 4.92
CA ALA A 81 1.31 -9.51 4.30
C ALA A 81 0.25 -10.30 3.50
N SER A 82 -1.01 -10.33 3.95
CA SER A 82 -2.10 -10.98 3.20
C SER A 82 -2.37 -10.30 1.86
N ILE A 83 -2.26 -8.97 1.80
CA ILE A 83 -2.45 -8.19 0.58
C ILE A 83 -1.27 -8.40 -0.37
N TYR A 84 -0.03 -8.41 0.12
CA TYR A 84 1.16 -8.78 -0.66
C TYR A 84 0.98 -10.12 -1.39
N ALA A 85 0.60 -11.17 -0.66
CA ALA A 85 0.33 -12.48 -1.28
C ALA A 85 -0.78 -12.41 -2.33
N LYS A 86 -1.86 -11.65 -2.07
CA LYS A 86 -2.99 -11.55 -2.98
C LYS A 86 -2.61 -10.84 -4.29
N VAL A 87 -1.95 -9.68 -4.22
CA VAL A 87 -1.57 -8.89 -5.40
C VAL A 87 -0.49 -9.60 -6.23
N SER A 88 0.39 -10.36 -5.58
CA SER A 88 1.40 -11.18 -6.25
C SER A 88 0.85 -12.50 -6.85
N GLY A 89 -0.45 -12.76 -6.74
CA GLY A 89 -1.08 -13.93 -7.37
C GLY A 89 -1.03 -15.22 -6.54
N TYR A 90 -0.92 -15.11 -5.20
CA TYR A 90 -0.93 -16.23 -4.26
C TYR A 90 -2.16 -16.21 -3.33
N PRO A 91 -3.40 -16.35 -3.86
CA PRO A 91 -4.62 -16.17 -3.07
C PRO A 91 -4.81 -17.19 -1.95
N GLU A 92 -4.35 -18.43 -2.11
CA GLU A 92 -4.40 -19.43 -1.05
C GLU A 92 -3.47 -19.07 0.12
N LEU A 93 -2.28 -18.53 -0.18
CA LEU A 93 -1.34 -18.04 0.81
C LEU A 93 -1.89 -16.78 1.51
N ALA A 94 -2.50 -15.88 0.75
CA ALA A 94 -3.20 -14.71 1.28
C ALA A 94 -4.29 -15.12 2.29
N ALA A 95 -5.13 -16.11 1.95
CA ALA A 95 -6.16 -16.62 2.84
C ALA A 95 -5.58 -17.26 4.11
N LEU A 96 -4.44 -17.95 4.01
CA LEU A 96 -3.74 -18.52 5.17
C LEU A 96 -3.23 -17.44 6.13
N ILE A 97 -2.64 -16.36 5.60
CA ILE A 97 -2.16 -15.22 6.40
C ILE A 97 -3.36 -14.47 7.01
N GLN A 98 -4.38 -14.20 6.20
CA GLN A 98 -5.62 -13.52 6.63
C GLN A 98 -6.30 -14.24 7.80
N ALA A 99 -6.26 -15.58 7.84
CA ALA A 99 -6.82 -16.35 8.94
C ALA A 99 -6.11 -16.10 10.30
N LYS A 100 -4.95 -15.42 10.30
CA LYS A 100 -4.21 -15.00 11.49
C LYS A 100 -4.47 -13.55 11.88
N GLU A 101 -5.15 -12.79 11.03
CA GLU A 101 -5.45 -11.38 11.27
C GLU A 101 -6.68 -11.22 12.21
N PRO A 102 -6.77 -10.10 12.95
CA PRO A 102 -7.95 -9.75 13.71
C PRO A 102 -9.22 -9.69 12.84
N ALA A 103 -10.32 -10.23 13.35
CA ALA A 103 -11.59 -10.28 12.63
C ALA A 103 -12.11 -8.89 12.25
N GLU A 104 -11.77 -7.86 13.04
CA GLU A 104 -12.12 -6.46 12.83
C GLU A 104 -11.62 -5.92 11.48
N LEU A 105 -10.50 -6.44 10.96
CA LEU A 105 -9.93 -6.05 9.67
C LEU A 105 -10.74 -6.62 8.48
N HIS A 106 -11.68 -7.52 8.75
CA HIS A 106 -12.53 -8.17 7.76
C HIS A 106 -14.03 -7.96 8.01
N ASP A 107 -14.39 -7.34 9.14
CA ASP A 107 -15.76 -6.98 9.43
C ASP A 107 -16.13 -5.70 8.66
N TYR A 108 -17.05 -5.85 7.71
CA TYR A 108 -17.46 -4.74 6.84
C TYR A 108 -17.99 -3.54 7.63
N ALA A 109 -18.77 -3.77 8.70
CA ALA A 109 -19.33 -2.66 9.47
C ALA A 109 -18.25 -1.90 10.24
N HIS A 110 -17.30 -2.62 10.83
CA HIS A 110 -16.14 -2.06 11.52
C HIS A 110 -15.28 -1.24 10.56
N VAL A 111 -14.93 -1.80 9.40
CA VAL A 111 -14.11 -1.13 8.38
C VAL A 111 -14.80 0.12 7.85
N MET A 112 -16.08 0.04 7.48
CA MET A 112 -16.84 1.20 7.03
C MET A 112 -16.90 2.30 8.08
N LYS A 113 -17.06 1.95 9.36
CA LYS A 113 -17.02 2.90 10.46
C LYS A 113 -15.65 3.56 10.58
N LYS A 114 -14.56 2.77 10.57
CA LYS A 114 -13.18 3.29 10.61
C LYS A 114 -12.92 4.30 9.50
N LEU A 115 -13.27 3.95 8.25
CA LEU A 115 -13.05 4.82 7.08
C LEU A 115 -13.91 6.09 7.12
N THR A 116 -15.14 5.99 7.63
CA THR A 116 -16.01 7.15 7.84
C THR A 116 -15.46 8.07 8.92
N ASP A 117 -15.01 7.51 10.05
CA ASP A 117 -14.41 8.26 11.15
C ASP A 117 -13.08 8.92 10.73
N ALA A 118 -12.36 8.32 9.78
CA ALA A 118 -11.17 8.88 9.13
C ALA A 118 -11.48 10.00 8.11
N GLY A 119 -12.76 10.31 7.87
CA GLY A 119 -13.17 11.42 7.01
C GLY A 119 -13.19 11.10 5.52
N ILE A 120 -13.26 9.82 5.13
CA ILE A 120 -13.48 9.44 3.71
C ILE A 120 -14.96 9.63 3.35
N PRO A 121 -15.29 10.35 2.27
CA PRO A 121 -16.66 10.60 1.83
C PRO A 121 -17.47 9.33 1.57
N GLN A 122 -18.72 9.32 2.02
CA GLN A 122 -19.66 8.21 1.80
C GLN A 122 -19.82 7.81 0.32
N PRO A 123 -19.89 8.73 -0.67
CA PRO A 123 -19.93 8.35 -2.08
C PRO A 123 -18.72 7.53 -2.53
N ILE A 124 -17.52 7.85 -2.02
CA ILE A 124 -16.30 7.08 -2.31
C ILE A 124 -16.46 5.67 -1.73
N LEU A 125 -16.77 5.55 -0.44
CA LEU A 125 -16.90 4.24 0.23
C LEU A 125 -17.95 3.34 -0.42
N GLN A 126 -19.08 3.91 -0.85
CA GLN A 126 -20.12 3.19 -1.58
C GLN A 126 -19.64 2.71 -2.95
N THR A 127 -18.87 3.54 -3.67
CA THR A 127 -18.24 3.14 -4.93
C THR A 127 -17.19 2.07 -4.70
N LEU A 128 -16.38 2.10 -3.66
CA LEU A 128 -15.34 1.07 -3.45
C LEU A 128 -15.97 -0.27 -3.05
N GLY A 129 -16.88 -0.28 -2.07
CA GLY A 129 -17.60 -1.50 -1.67
C GLY A 129 -16.68 -2.67 -1.28
N LYS A 130 -17.17 -3.91 -1.42
CA LYS A 130 -16.47 -5.12 -0.92
C LYS A 130 -15.50 -5.76 -1.90
N GLU A 131 -15.58 -5.41 -3.18
CA GLU A 131 -14.82 -6.04 -4.25
C GLU A 131 -14.09 -4.96 -5.05
N ASN A 132 -12.88 -5.28 -5.50
CA ASN A 132 -12.09 -4.37 -6.33
C ASN A 132 -12.84 -4.09 -7.63
N LYS A 133 -12.79 -2.85 -8.12
CA LYS A 133 -13.56 -2.42 -9.29
C LYS A 133 -12.65 -1.98 -10.42
N ARG A 134 -12.60 -2.79 -11.47
CA ARG A 134 -11.94 -2.42 -12.73
C ARG A 134 -12.83 -1.48 -13.52
N LEU A 135 -12.28 -0.32 -13.89
CA LEU A 135 -12.90 0.65 -14.78
C LEU A 135 -12.05 0.73 -16.04
N ALA A 136 -12.63 0.34 -17.18
CA ALA A 136 -12.01 0.52 -18.48
C ALA A 136 -12.47 1.84 -19.09
N PHE A 137 -11.57 2.54 -19.77
CA PHE A 137 -11.81 3.83 -20.43
C PHE A 137 -10.88 4.00 -21.64
N ASP A 138 -11.22 4.92 -22.53
CA ASP A 138 -10.40 5.24 -23.71
C ASP A 138 -9.47 6.40 -23.34
N GLY A 139 -8.31 6.07 -22.76
CA GLY A 139 -7.28 7.03 -22.39
C GLY A 139 -6.12 7.03 -23.38
N ASN A 140 -5.34 8.11 -23.39
CA ASN A 140 -4.19 8.22 -24.29
C ASN A 140 -3.01 7.32 -23.86
N HIS A 141 -2.87 7.09 -22.55
CA HIS A 141 -1.73 6.39 -21.94
C HIS A 141 -2.14 5.25 -21.00
N ASN A 142 -3.42 5.15 -20.68
CA ASN A 142 -3.97 4.14 -19.78
C ASN A 142 -5.34 3.73 -20.32
N GLU A 143 -5.62 2.43 -20.35
CA GLU A 143 -6.91 1.91 -20.82
C GLU A 143 -7.82 1.48 -19.66
N TYR A 144 -7.26 1.35 -18.46
CA TYR A 144 -8.03 1.00 -17.28
C TYR A 144 -7.36 1.44 -15.97
N LEU A 145 -8.16 1.39 -14.91
CA LEU A 145 -7.70 1.40 -13.53
C LEU A 145 -8.49 0.37 -12.72
N VAL A 146 -7.96 -0.02 -11.57
CA VAL A 146 -8.67 -0.83 -10.58
C VAL A 146 -8.74 -0.06 -9.27
N LEU A 147 -9.96 0.23 -8.82
CA LEU A 147 -10.21 0.79 -7.49
C LEU A 147 -10.10 -0.30 -6.42
N ARG A 148 -9.48 0.04 -5.30
CA ARG A 148 -9.44 -0.80 -4.10
C ARG A 148 -10.84 -1.00 -3.54
N ASN A 149 -11.09 -2.16 -2.95
CA ASN A 149 -12.23 -2.36 -2.07
C ASN A 149 -11.94 -1.79 -0.68
N VAL A 150 -12.96 -1.63 0.14
CA VAL A 150 -12.82 -0.99 1.47
C VAL A 150 -11.88 -1.72 2.43
N PHE A 151 -11.63 -3.02 2.25
CA PHE A 151 -10.70 -3.81 3.06
C PHE A 151 -9.24 -3.65 2.63
N GLU A 152 -9.02 -3.11 1.42
CA GLU A 152 -7.71 -2.96 0.78
C GLU A 152 -7.28 -1.50 0.63
N ILE A 153 -8.13 -0.54 1.02
CA ILE A 153 -7.74 0.88 1.12
C ILE A 153 -6.62 0.96 2.16
N THR A 154 -5.52 1.55 1.73
CA THR A 154 -4.38 1.82 2.58
C THR A 154 -4.30 3.31 2.88
N SER A 155 -3.63 3.66 3.97
CA SER A 155 -3.38 5.03 4.36
C SER A 155 -1.93 5.16 4.75
N PHE A 156 -1.32 6.28 4.38
CA PHE A 156 0.05 6.59 4.73
C PHE A 156 0.22 8.09 4.95
N LYS A 157 1.27 8.47 5.67
CA LYS A 157 1.59 9.88 5.83
C LYS A 157 2.59 10.29 4.78
N VAL A 158 2.31 11.42 4.15
CA VAL A 158 3.16 12.05 3.16
C VAL A 158 3.21 13.54 3.45
N TYR A 159 4.40 14.10 3.66
CA TYR A 159 4.60 15.52 4.00
C TYR A 159 3.69 16.02 5.14
N GLY A 160 3.56 15.24 6.21
CA GLY A 160 2.72 15.56 7.36
C GLY A 160 1.20 15.41 7.14
N TYR A 161 0.75 15.06 5.93
CA TYR A 161 -0.64 14.74 5.62
C TYR A 161 -0.88 13.23 5.67
N GLU A 162 -1.94 12.81 6.35
CA GLU A 162 -2.48 11.46 6.16
C GLU A 162 -3.34 11.44 4.90
N VAL A 163 -3.00 10.55 3.98
CA VAL A 163 -3.70 10.34 2.71
C VAL A 163 -4.19 8.90 2.61
N TRP A 164 -5.34 8.72 1.95
CA TRP A 164 -5.97 7.42 1.78
C TRP A 164 -5.97 7.03 0.31
N ASP A 165 -5.23 5.98 -0.03
CA ASP A 165 -5.05 5.53 -1.39
C ASP A 165 -6.25 4.69 -1.86
N LEU A 166 -6.84 5.11 -2.98
CA LEU A 166 -8.06 4.54 -3.52
C LEU A 166 -7.78 3.56 -4.66
N LEU A 167 -6.55 3.50 -5.16
CA LEU A 167 -6.20 2.87 -6.42
C LEU A 167 -5.30 1.66 -6.19
N LEU A 168 -5.67 0.53 -6.78
CA LEU A 168 -4.95 -0.75 -6.65
C LEU A 168 -4.00 -0.97 -7.82
N GLU A 169 -4.47 -0.68 -9.03
CA GLU A 169 -3.77 -0.95 -10.29
C GLU A 169 -4.11 0.17 -11.26
N LEU A 170 -3.09 0.67 -11.96
CA LEU A 170 -3.22 1.62 -13.05
C LEU A 170 -2.50 1.01 -14.24
N ASP A 171 -3.14 1.04 -15.40
CA ASP A 171 -2.55 0.48 -16.61
C ASP A 171 -1.22 1.20 -16.94
N ASP A 172 -0.16 0.45 -17.18
CA ASP A 172 1.22 0.89 -17.52
C ASP A 172 1.92 1.85 -16.52
N TYR A 173 1.33 2.11 -15.35
CA TYR A 173 1.87 3.04 -14.36
C TYR A 173 1.77 2.48 -12.94
N GLU A 174 2.63 2.96 -12.04
CA GLU A 174 2.48 2.71 -10.61
C GLU A 174 1.20 3.38 -10.10
N ALA A 175 0.37 2.62 -9.38
CA ALA A 175 -0.93 3.09 -8.90
C ALA A 175 -0.84 3.88 -7.59
N THR A 176 0.16 3.55 -6.76
CA THR A 176 0.32 4.09 -5.41
C THR A 176 0.39 5.60 -5.43
N GLY A 177 -0.43 6.27 -4.62
CA GLY A 177 -0.37 7.72 -4.51
C GLY A 177 -0.98 8.52 -5.68
N VAL A 178 -1.38 7.87 -6.79
CA VAL A 178 -1.91 8.58 -7.97
C VAL A 178 -3.25 9.24 -7.66
N ILE A 179 -4.17 8.51 -7.04
CA ILE A 179 -5.47 9.04 -6.61
C ILE A 179 -5.67 8.74 -5.13
N THR A 180 -5.40 9.74 -4.30
CA THR A 180 -5.60 9.65 -2.86
C THR A 180 -6.61 10.69 -2.37
N TRP A 181 -7.27 10.38 -1.26
CA TRP A 181 -8.10 11.33 -0.53
C TRP A 181 -7.33 11.88 0.67
N CYS A 182 -7.28 13.20 0.83
CA CYS A 182 -6.70 13.85 2.00
C CYS A 182 -7.82 14.39 2.92
N PRO A 183 -8.14 13.72 4.05
CA PRO A 183 -9.19 14.15 4.96
C PRO A 183 -8.96 15.54 5.54
N ALA A 184 -7.71 15.91 5.85
CA ALA A 184 -7.37 17.22 6.40
C ALA A 184 -7.73 18.37 5.45
N ARG A 185 -7.66 18.12 4.14
CA ARG A 185 -7.94 19.12 3.09
C ARG A 185 -9.35 19.00 2.51
N GLN A 186 -10.02 17.86 2.71
CA GLN A 186 -11.27 17.53 2.03
C GLN A 186 -11.13 17.61 0.50
N GLN A 187 -9.99 17.17 -0.02
CA GLN A 187 -9.63 17.22 -1.43
C GLN A 187 -8.92 15.93 -1.83
N PHE A 188 -8.98 15.63 -3.13
CA PHE A 188 -8.11 14.62 -3.72
C PHE A 188 -6.72 15.21 -3.95
N VAL A 189 -5.71 14.37 -3.73
CA VAL A 189 -4.31 14.71 -3.97
C VAL A 189 -3.62 13.58 -4.72
N SER A 190 -2.64 13.95 -5.53
CA SER A 190 -1.73 13.01 -6.19
C SER A 190 -0.31 13.24 -5.68
N ILE A 191 0.48 12.17 -5.62
CA ILE A 191 1.81 12.17 -5.02
C ILE A 191 2.81 11.80 -6.10
N ASP A 192 3.80 12.67 -6.31
CA ASP A 192 4.95 12.38 -7.16
C ASP A 192 6.12 12.00 -6.26
N GLU A 193 6.37 10.69 -6.15
CA GLU A 193 7.49 10.23 -5.34
C GLU A 193 8.84 10.60 -5.95
N GLU A 194 8.96 10.68 -7.27
CA GLU A 194 10.24 10.98 -7.91
C GLU A 194 10.65 12.45 -7.69
N HIS A 195 9.67 13.36 -7.68
CA HIS A 195 9.90 14.81 -7.59
C HIS A 195 9.59 15.38 -6.22
N GLU A 196 9.12 14.55 -5.30
CA GLU A 196 8.78 14.92 -3.94
C GLU A 196 7.66 15.97 -3.85
N TRP A 197 6.63 15.83 -4.68
CA TRP A 197 5.53 16.80 -4.76
C TRP A 197 4.18 16.20 -4.36
N ILE A 198 3.31 17.08 -3.86
CA ILE A 198 1.88 16.82 -3.69
C ILE A 198 1.08 17.74 -4.62
N TYR A 199 0.28 17.15 -5.51
CA TYR A 199 -0.60 17.91 -6.39
C TYR A 199 -2.00 17.97 -5.80
N ILE A 200 -2.55 19.17 -5.68
CA ILE A 200 -3.93 19.37 -5.24
C ILE A 200 -4.84 19.31 -6.47
N LEU A 201 -5.71 18.31 -6.52
CA LEU A 201 -6.65 18.10 -7.62
C LEU A 201 -7.90 18.98 -7.43
N HIS A 202 -7.70 20.29 -7.47
CA HIS A 202 -8.64 21.31 -7.00
C HIS A 202 -9.99 21.35 -7.74
N ASP A 203 -10.03 20.86 -8.98
CA ASP A 203 -11.24 20.77 -9.81
C ASP A 203 -11.79 19.35 -9.95
N MET A 204 -11.17 18.36 -9.29
CA MET A 204 -11.61 16.98 -9.30
C MET A 204 -12.64 16.71 -8.19
N SER A 205 -13.83 16.27 -8.60
CA SER A 205 -14.80 15.62 -7.71
C SER A 205 -14.83 14.12 -8.00
N TRP A 206 -15.34 13.32 -7.05
CA TRP A 206 -15.44 11.88 -7.23
C TRP A 206 -16.32 11.51 -8.42
N GLU A 207 -17.45 12.19 -8.57
CA GLU A 207 -18.39 11.97 -9.66
C GLU A 207 -17.80 12.38 -11.01
N ALA A 208 -17.06 13.50 -11.07
CA ALA A 208 -16.37 13.93 -12.29
C ALA A 208 -15.27 12.94 -12.69
N PHE A 209 -14.48 12.47 -11.72
CA PHE A 209 -13.43 11.46 -11.94
C PHE A 209 -14.02 10.18 -12.52
N LEU A 210 -15.05 9.60 -11.89
CA LEU A 210 -15.68 8.39 -12.39
C LEU A 210 -16.32 8.55 -13.78
N ALA A 211 -16.82 9.75 -14.10
CA ALA A 211 -17.40 10.04 -15.40
C ALA A 211 -16.35 10.17 -16.52
N ASN A 212 -15.13 10.60 -16.19
CA ASN A 212 -14.05 10.79 -17.16
C ASN A 212 -12.66 10.55 -16.55
N PRO A 213 -12.30 9.29 -16.23
CA PRO A 213 -11.03 9.00 -15.54
C PRO A 213 -9.81 9.42 -16.35
N ALA A 214 -9.82 9.15 -17.66
CA ALA A 214 -8.73 9.47 -18.58
C ALA A 214 -8.33 10.96 -18.52
N TYR A 215 -9.31 11.87 -18.50
CA TYR A 215 -9.05 13.30 -18.43
C TYR A 215 -8.28 13.71 -17.17
N PHE A 216 -8.63 13.16 -16.01
CA PHE A 216 -7.94 13.49 -14.76
C PHE A 216 -6.58 12.80 -14.67
N LEU A 217 -6.49 11.54 -15.10
CA LEU A 217 -5.25 10.78 -15.09
C LEU A 217 -4.19 11.38 -16.00
N ASP A 218 -4.53 11.74 -17.25
CA ASP A 218 -3.59 12.43 -18.15
C ASP A 218 -3.05 13.70 -17.47
N ARG A 219 -3.93 14.53 -16.88
CA ARG A 219 -3.50 15.76 -16.20
C ARG A 219 -2.59 15.51 -14.99
N ILE A 220 -2.81 14.43 -14.25
CA ILE A 220 -1.95 14.03 -13.12
C ILE A 220 -0.59 13.58 -13.65
N LEU A 221 -0.58 12.63 -14.59
CA LEU A 221 0.63 11.99 -15.10
C LEU A 221 1.52 12.97 -15.90
N PHE A 222 0.93 14.00 -16.50
CA PHE A 222 1.64 15.07 -17.21
C PHE A 222 1.79 16.37 -16.41
N ARG A 223 1.51 16.34 -15.10
CA ARG A 223 1.77 17.45 -14.17
C ARG A 223 1.10 18.77 -14.57
N GLU A 224 -0.16 18.68 -14.99
CA GLU A 224 -0.99 19.85 -15.33
C GLU A 224 -1.68 20.47 -14.10
N TYR A 225 -1.39 19.97 -12.90
CA TYR A 225 -1.87 20.53 -11.63
C TYR A 225 -0.78 21.37 -10.98
N ASP A 226 -1.20 22.39 -10.24
CA ASP A 226 -0.28 23.17 -9.41
C ASP A 226 0.34 22.27 -8.33
N GLU A 227 1.67 22.27 -8.27
CA GLU A 227 2.44 21.65 -7.20
C GLU A 227 2.37 22.52 -5.93
N GLU A 228 2.19 21.89 -4.78
CA GLU A 228 2.50 22.54 -3.50
C GLU A 228 3.92 22.13 -3.11
N GLU A 229 4.83 23.12 -3.10
CA GLU A 229 6.19 22.92 -2.59
C GLU A 229 6.08 22.55 -1.11
N VAL A 230 6.46 21.32 -0.80
CA VAL A 230 6.46 20.79 0.55
C VAL A 230 7.78 21.13 1.21
N ASP A 231 7.71 21.51 2.49
CA ASP A 231 8.88 21.91 3.27
C ASP A 231 9.93 20.78 3.27
N GLU A 232 11.16 21.08 2.84
CA GLU A 232 12.27 20.11 2.74
C GLU A 232 12.56 19.43 4.09
N ASP A 233 12.15 20.04 5.22
CA ASP A 233 12.30 19.48 6.56
C ASP A 233 11.21 18.44 6.92
N MET A 234 10.16 18.27 6.10
CA MET A 234 9.11 17.26 6.32
C MET A 234 9.54 15.90 5.79
N GLU A 235 9.43 14.87 6.65
CA GLU A 235 9.63 13.48 6.22
C GLU A 235 8.65 13.11 5.11
N LYS A 236 9.20 12.58 4.02
CA LYS A 236 8.44 12.15 2.84
C LYS A 236 7.44 11.05 3.17
N PHE A 237 7.82 10.08 3.99
CA PHE A 237 6.94 9.05 4.54
C PHE A 237 7.21 8.88 6.04
N SER A 238 6.17 8.72 6.86
CA SER A 238 6.26 8.51 8.32
C SER A 238 5.05 7.80 8.93
#